data_AF-F4J9L0-F1
#
_entry.id   AF-F4J9L0-F1
#
_cell.length_a   1.000
_cell.length_b   1.000
_cell.length_c   1.000
_cell.angle_alpha   90.00
_cell.angle_beta   90.00
_cell.angle_gamma   90.00
#
_symmetry.space_group_name_H-M   'P 1'
#
loop_
_entity.id
_entity.type
_entity.pdbx_description
1 polymer ?
#
loop_
_entity_poly.entity_id
_entity_poly.type
_entity_poly.pdbx_seq_one_letter_code
_entity_poly.pdbx_strand_id
1 'polypeptide(L)'
;MVKLLLVGFVVAGIILGTQANEYLDFNVTEIDRIEELEFGFSKYSSNLNPLMVGLTLIRGADSGAVCLDGTLPGYHLHRGHGSGANSWLIQLEGGGWCNNIRTCVYRKTTRRGSSNYMEKQLQFTGILSDKAQENPDFFNWNRVKLRYCDGASFSGDGQNQAAQLQFRGERIWRAAIDDLKANGMRYANQALLSGCSAGGLAAILRCDEFRNLFPGSTKVKCLSDAGLFLDTADVSGGRTIRNLYNGVVELQSVKNNLPRICTNHLDPTSCFFPQNLISQMKTPLFIVNAAYDTWQILYPLVVTNASLVYD
;
A
#
# COMPACT_ATOMS: atom_id res chain seq x y z
N MET A 1 -13.23 54.33 -3.26
CA MET A 1 -13.11 53.07 -4.03
C MET A 1 -11.66 52.65 -4.02
N VAL A 2 -11.32 51.67 -3.18
CA VAL A 2 -9.96 51.12 -3.05
C VAL A 2 -9.87 49.93 -4.00
N LYS A 3 -8.97 49.98 -4.99
CA LYS A 3 -8.60 48.80 -5.78
C LYS A 3 -7.34 48.19 -5.17
N LEU A 4 -7.52 47.01 -4.59
CA LEU A 4 -6.48 46.14 -4.06
C LEU A 4 -5.74 45.48 -5.23
N LEU A 5 -4.44 45.70 -5.36
CA LEU A 5 -3.56 44.97 -6.28
C LEU A 5 -3.10 43.68 -5.57
N LEU A 6 -3.58 42.54 -6.05
CA LEU A 6 -3.10 41.21 -5.69
C LEU A 6 -1.78 40.95 -6.43
N VAL A 7 -0.68 40.87 -5.68
CA VAL A 7 0.61 40.37 -6.18
C VAL A 7 0.61 38.85 -6.00
N GLY A 8 0.42 38.12 -7.09
CA GLY A 8 0.63 36.66 -7.15
C GLY A 8 2.06 36.35 -7.54
N PHE A 9 2.79 35.64 -6.69
CA PHE A 9 4.10 35.07 -7.04
C PHE A 9 3.91 33.83 -7.90
N VAL A 10 4.28 33.92 -9.18
CA VAL A 10 4.48 32.77 -10.06
C VAL A 10 5.94 32.34 -9.90
N VAL A 11 6.20 31.21 -9.26
CA VAL A 11 7.52 30.58 -9.30
C VAL A 11 7.58 29.75 -10.57
N ALA A 12 8.20 30.31 -11.60
CA ALA A 12 8.57 29.59 -12.81
C ALA A 12 9.76 28.67 -12.50
N GLY A 13 9.55 27.36 -12.56
CA GLY A 13 10.64 26.38 -12.61
C GLY A 13 11.31 26.46 -13.97
N ILE A 14 12.62 26.73 -13.98
CA ILE A 14 13.45 26.76 -15.19
C ILE A 14 13.59 25.33 -15.73
N ILE A 15 12.98 25.06 -16.88
CA ILE A 15 13.29 23.90 -17.72
C ILE A 15 14.35 24.37 -18.73
N LEU A 16 15.59 23.92 -18.53
CA LEU A 16 16.61 23.98 -19.59
C LEU A 16 16.28 22.86 -20.58
N GLY A 17 15.45 23.20 -21.58
CA GLY A 17 15.23 22.36 -22.74
C GLY A 17 16.37 22.55 -23.73
N THR A 18 17.19 21.53 -23.93
CA THR A 18 17.90 21.36 -25.20
C THR A 18 16.96 20.63 -26.16
N GLN A 19 16.75 21.22 -27.32
CA GLN A 19 15.97 20.66 -28.43
C GLN A 19 16.40 19.21 -28.72
N ALA A 20 15.53 18.26 -28.43
CA ALA A 20 15.57 16.94 -29.03
C ALA A 20 14.13 16.45 -29.15
N ASN A 21 13.76 16.16 -30.38
CA ASN A 21 12.47 15.65 -30.79
C ASN A 21 12.41 14.19 -30.35
N GLU A 22 11.91 13.88 -29.15
CA GLU A 22 11.87 12.51 -28.64
C GLU A 22 10.63 12.25 -27.79
N TYR A 23 9.92 11.19 -28.18
CA TYR A 23 8.78 10.60 -27.49
C TYR A 23 9.22 10.17 -26.08
N LEU A 24 8.53 10.61 -25.04
CA LEU A 24 8.79 10.17 -23.67
C LEU A 24 8.28 8.73 -23.50
N ASP A 25 9.15 7.76 -23.77
CA ASP A 25 8.93 6.36 -23.39
C ASP A 25 9.22 6.19 -21.90
N PHE A 26 8.16 6.07 -21.08
CA PHE A 26 8.29 5.76 -19.66
C PHE A 26 8.48 4.25 -19.46
N ASN A 27 9.63 3.87 -18.92
CA ASN A 27 9.94 2.48 -18.59
C ASN A 27 9.37 2.09 -17.20
N VAL A 28 9.00 0.83 -16.99
CA VAL A 28 8.46 0.30 -15.72
C VAL A 28 9.40 0.59 -14.53
N THR A 29 10.71 0.51 -14.74
CA THR A 29 11.72 0.89 -13.74
C THR A 29 11.72 2.37 -13.36
N GLU A 30 11.22 3.26 -14.22
CA GLU A 30 11.08 4.68 -13.91
C GLU A 30 9.81 4.96 -13.09
N ILE A 31 8.74 4.16 -13.25
CA ILE A 31 7.56 4.23 -12.38
C ILE A 31 7.91 3.82 -10.95
N ASP A 32 8.69 2.74 -10.77
CA ASP A 32 9.20 2.34 -9.45
C ASP A 32 10.06 3.46 -8.82
N ARG A 33 10.86 4.19 -9.63
CA ARG A 33 11.63 5.36 -9.19
C ARG A 33 10.75 6.56 -8.85
N ILE A 34 9.66 6.79 -9.59
CA ILE A 34 8.69 7.86 -9.30
C ILE A 34 7.94 7.55 -8.00
N GLU A 35 7.56 6.30 -7.75
CA GLU A 35 7.02 5.89 -6.44
C GLU A 35 8.06 6.20 -5.34
N GLU A 36 9.33 5.83 -5.51
CA GLU A 36 10.37 6.15 -4.51
C GLU A 36 10.61 7.67 -4.33
N LEU A 37 10.42 8.48 -5.38
CA LEU A 37 10.55 9.93 -5.35
C LEU A 37 9.31 10.65 -4.77
N GLU A 38 8.09 10.16 -4.99
CA GLU A 38 6.86 10.68 -4.39
C GLU A 38 6.75 10.30 -2.91
N PHE A 39 7.27 9.13 -2.52
CA PHE A 39 7.36 8.70 -1.12
C PHE A 39 8.57 9.29 -0.37
N GLY A 40 9.45 10.01 -1.06
CA GLY A 40 10.66 10.55 -0.47
C GLY A 40 11.20 11.72 -1.28
N PHE A 41 10.63 12.91 -1.10
CA PHE A 41 11.34 14.19 -0.96
C PHE A 41 10.30 15.32 -0.95
N SER A 42 9.83 15.69 0.25
CA SER A 42 9.45 17.10 0.44
C SER A 42 10.73 17.90 0.34
N LYS A 43 10.95 18.52 -0.83
CA LYS A 43 12.03 19.47 -1.07
C LYS A 43 11.69 20.78 -0.36
N TYR A 44 11.58 20.77 0.98
CA TYR A 44 11.67 21.91 1.91
C TYR A 44 11.44 21.42 3.36
N SER A 45 12.33 20.57 3.88
CA SER A 45 12.53 20.49 5.33
C SER A 45 13.97 20.12 5.64
N SER A 46 14.77 21.15 5.92
CA SER A 46 16.10 21.01 6.51
C SER A 46 15.96 20.45 7.93
N ASN A 47 15.82 19.13 8.05
CA ASN A 47 15.64 18.47 9.34
C ASN A 47 16.96 17.82 9.79
N LEU A 48 17.52 18.35 10.88
CA LEU A 48 18.80 17.94 11.46
C LEU A 48 18.77 16.57 12.18
N ASN A 49 17.60 15.95 12.36
CA ASN A 49 17.44 14.60 12.94
C ASN A 49 16.17 13.91 12.39
N PRO A 50 16.28 13.00 11.41
CA PRO A 50 15.14 12.21 10.93
C PRO A 50 14.79 11.07 11.91
N LEU A 51 13.49 10.77 12.07
CA LEU A 51 13.05 9.60 12.84
C LEU A 51 13.28 8.33 12.02
N MET A 52 14.37 7.62 12.31
CA MET A 52 14.68 6.31 11.72
C MET A 52 14.16 5.19 12.62
N VAL A 53 13.33 4.30 12.08
CA VAL A 53 12.71 3.21 12.82
C VAL A 53 13.21 1.87 12.30
N GLY A 54 13.64 0.99 13.21
CA GLY A 54 14.22 -0.31 12.86
C GLY A 54 13.21 -1.34 12.37
N LEU A 55 13.67 -2.21 11.46
CA LEU A 55 12.90 -3.36 11.00
C LEU A 55 12.84 -4.44 12.08
N THR A 56 11.64 -4.87 12.41
CA THR A 56 11.37 -6.03 13.27
C THR A 56 10.82 -7.16 12.41
N LEU A 57 11.52 -8.29 12.37
CA LEU A 57 11.01 -9.51 11.73
C LEU A 57 10.06 -10.24 12.68
N ILE A 58 8.95 -10.76 12.15
CA ILE A 58 7.93 -11.46 12.92
C ILE A 58 8.38 -12.92 13.10
N ARG A 59 9.05 -13.24 14.21
CA ARG A 59 9.75 -14.52 14.40
C ARG A 59 8.83 -15.74 14.55
N GLY A 60 7.60 -15.58 15.03
CA GLY A 60 6.60 -16.66 15.14
C GLY A 60 5.78 -16.92 13.87
N ALA A 61 6.18 -16.32 12.75
CA ALA A 61 5.50 -16.41 11.46
C ALA A 61 5.96 -17.63 10.62
N ASP A 62 6.98 -18.35 11.08
CA ASP A 62 7.59 -19.52 10.43
C ASP A 62 6.61 -20.67 10.13
N SER A 63 5.49 -20.77 10.85
CA SER A 63 4.40 -21.71 10.58
C SER A 63 3.59 -21.46 9.29
N GLY A 64 3.95 -20.43 8.50
CA GLY A 64 3.45 -20.26 7.13
C GLY A 64 3.25 -18.82 6.67
N ALA A 65 3.49 -17.82 7.51
CA ALA A 65 3.48 -16.41 7.15
C ALA A 65 4.88 -15.97 6.70
N VAL A 66 5.14 -16.09 5.39
CA VAL A 66 6.43 -15.78 4.77
C VAL A 66 6.25 -14.90 3.54
N CYS A 67 7.27 -14.10 3.21
CA CYS A 67 7.32 -13.34 1.97
C CYS A 67 7.38 -14.25 0.72
N LEU A 68 7.26 -13.67 -0.47
CA LEU A 68 7.30 -14.41 -1.76
C LEU A 68 8.46 -15.40 -1.88
N ASP A 69 9.63 -15.07 -1.34
CA ASP A 69 10.83 -15.91 -1.37
C ASP A 69 10.97 -16.89 -0.18
N GLY A 70 10.05 -16.85 0.77
CA GLY A 70 10.10 -17.68 1.99
C GLY A 70 10.76 -17.02 3.20
N THR A 71 11.27 -15.80 3.09
CA THR A 71 11.80 -15.06 4.25
C THR A 71 10.69 -14.60 5.19
N LEU A 72 11.04 -14.32 6.46
CA LEU A 72 10.08 -13.81 7.44
C LEU A 72 9.59 -12.40 7.04
N PRO A 73 8.29 -12.10 7.21
CA PRO A 73 7.77 -10.75 7.07
C PRO A 73 8.24 -9.87 8.24
N GLY A 74 8.06 -8.56 8.10
CA GLY A 74 8.45 -7.61 9.14
C GLY A 74 7.67 -6.30 9.12
N TYR A 75 7.81 -5.54 10.19
CA TYR A 75 7.26 -4.20 10.32
C TYR A 75 8.25 -3.28 11.02
N HIS A 76 8.01 -1.97 10.90
CA HIS A 76 8.69 -0.96 11.71
C HIS A 76 7.69 -0.44 12.75
N LEU A 77 8.08 -0.35 14.02
CA LEU A 77 7.22 0.13 15.10
C LEU A 77 7.92 1.24 15.88
N HIS A 78 7.28 2.40 15.92
CA HIS A 78 7.63 3.48 16.82
C HIS A 78 6.58 3.58 17.94
N ARG A 79 7.03 3.58 19.19
CA ARG A 79 6.12 3.59 20.35
C ARG A 79 5.47 4.94 20.55
N GLY A 80 4.21 4.92 20.97
CA GLY A 80 3.46 6.11 21.36
C GLY A 80 3.83 6.58 22.77
N HIS A 81 3.40 7.79 23.12
CA HIS A 81 3.64 8.39 24.43
C HIS A 81 2.48 9.29 24.86
N GLY A 82 2.43 9.63 26.15
CA GLY A 82 1.39 10.50 26.71
C GLY A 82 -0.02 9.99 26.43
N SER A 83 -0.90 10.88 25.95
CA SER A 83 -2.29 10.53 25.62
C SER A 83 -2.43 9.55 24.45
N GLY A 84 -1.42 9.42 23.59
CA GLY A 84 -1.40 8.50 22.45
C GLY A 84 -0.80 7.12 22.76
N ALA A 85 -0.28 6.90 23.98
CA ALA A 85 0.41 5.66 24.34
C ALA A 85 -0.45 4.39 24.18
N ASN A 86 -1.79 4.52 24.27
CA ASN A 86 -2.73 3.43 24.05
C ASN A 86 -3.59 3.58 22.78
N SER A 87 -3.08 4.32 21.80
CA SER A 87 -3.66 4.48 20.47
C SER A 87 -2.70 3.93 19.41
N TRP A 88 -3.25 3.35 18.35
CA TRP A 88 -2.47 2.60 17.35
C TRP A 88 -2.81 3.02 15.93
N LEU A 89 -1.77 3.28 15.13
CA LEU A 89 -1.84 3.51 13.69
C LEU A 89 -1.02 2.41 13.00
N ILE A 90 -1.67 1.64 12.14
CA ILE A 90 -1.04 0.58 11.35
C ILE A 90 -1.14 0.99 9.88
N GLN A 91 -0.02 1.39 9.29
CA GLN A 91 0.11 1.74 7.88
C GLN A 91 0.58 0.50 7.09
N LEU A 92 -0.26 0.03 6.18
CA LEU A 92 0.07 -1.02 5.22
C LEU A 92 0.85 -0.42 4.05
N GLU A 93 2.05 -0.93 3.81
CA GLU A 93 2.88 -0.50 2.69
C GLU A 93 2.24 -0.91 1.34
N GLY A 94 2.28 -0.02 0.34
CA GLY A 94 1.83 -0.30 -1.03
C GLY A 94 2.93 -0.80 -1.95
N GLY A 95 2.79 -0.68 -3.27
CA GLY A 95 3.85 -0.99 -4.26
C GLY A 95 3.43 -2.02 -5.32
N GLY A 96 2.22 -1.91 -5.86
CA GLY A 96 1.71 -2.74 -6.95
C GLY A 96 1.50 -4.23 -6.62
N TRP A 97 1.39 -5.05 -7.66
CA TRP A 97 1.09 -6.47 -7.57
C TRP A 97 1.95 -7.29 -8.55
N CYS A 98 1.98 -8.60 -8.35
CA CYS A 98 2.43 -9.53 -9.37
C CYS A 98 1.30 -10.50 -9.72
N ASN A 99 1.00 -10.67 -11.00
CA ASN A 99 -0.21 -11.38 -11.46
C ASN A 99 0.08 -12.61 -12.32
N ASN A 100 1.35 -12.95 -12.52
CA ASN A 100 1.79 -14.15 -13.22
C ASN A 100 3.12 -14.64 -12.63
N ILE A 101 3.52 -15.87 -12.98
CA ILE A 101 4.73 -16.49 -12.44
C ILE A 101 5.99 -15.64 -12.73
N ARG A 102 6.12 -15.12 -13.96
CA ARG A 102 7.29 -14.31 -14.35
C ARG A 102 7.41 -13.05 -13.49
N THR A 103 6.33 -12.28 -13.36
CA THR A 103 6.34 -11.04 -12.57
C THR A 103 6.56 -11.31 -11.08
N CYS A 104 6.02 -12.41 -10.55
CA CYS A 104 6.23 -12.78 -9.15
C CYS A 104 7.65 -13.32 -8.88
N VAL A 105 8.25 -14.07 -9.80
CA VAL A 105 9.65 -14.50 -9.71
C VAL A 105 10.59 -13.30 -9.72
N TYR A 106 10.35 -12.30 -10.57
CA TYR A 106 11.12 -11.06 -10.53
C TYR A 106 10.92 -10.34 -9.18
N ARG A 107 9.68 -10.22 -8.73
CA ARG A 107 9.35 -9.50 -7.49
C ARG A 107 9.99 -10.12 -6.24
N LYS A 108 10.14 -11.45 -6.17
CA LYS A 108 10.73 -12.12 -4.99
C LYS A 108 12.20 -11.75 -4.75
N THR A 109 12.91 -11.23 -5.75
CA THR A 109 14.30 -10.76 -5.63
C THR A 109 14.42 -9.27 -5.27
N THR A 110 13.36 -8.69 -4.69
CA THR A 110 13.29 -7.25 -4.34
C THR A 110 12.79 -7.08 -2.91
N ARG A 111 12.85 -5.84 -2.38
CA ARG A 111 12.27 -5.48 -1.07
C ARG A 111 10.76 -5.75 -0.97
N ARG A 112 10.10 -5.93 -2.12
CA ARG A 112 8.66 -6.19 -2.26
C ARG A 112 8.29 -7.68 -2.32
N GLY A 113 9.26 -8.56 -2.16
CA GLY A 113 9.04 -10.00 -2.11
C GLY A 113 9.96 -10.75 -1.16
N SER A 114 10.88 -10.05 -0.48
CA SER A 114 11.81 -10.65 0.47
C SER A 114 12.31 -9.62 1.49
N SER A 115 12.35 -10.02 2.75
CA SER A 115 12.87 -9.18 3.83
C SER A 115 14.41 -9.08 3.84
N ASN A 116 15.10 -9.91 3.06
CA ASN A 116 16.54 -9.79 2.86
C ASN A 116 16.91 -8.46 2.19
N TYR A 117 16.05 -7.96 1.30
CA TYR A 117 16.25 -6.69 0.58
C TYR A 117 15.53 -5.50 1.23
N MET A 118 14.82 -5.69 2.34
CA MET A 118 14.21 -4.58 3.07
C MET A 118 15.26 -3.74 3.80
N GLU A 119 15.04 -2.43 3.79
CA GLU A 119 15.80 -1.46 4.56
C GLU A 119 15.72 -1.81 6.05
N LYS A 120 16.88 -1.86 6.71
CA LYS A 120 16.95 -2.21 8.15
C LYS A 120 16.45 -1.07 9.03
N GLN A 121 16.44 0.15 8.51
CA GLN A 121 15.90 1.34 9.13
C GLN A 121 15.08 2.09 8.08
N LEU A 122 13.91 2.59 8.46
CA LEU A 122 13.04 3.35 7.58
C LEU A 122 12.70 4.69 8.22
N GLN A 123 12.79 5.77 7.45
CA GLN A 123 12.37 7.07 7.93
C GLN A 123 10.85 7.12 8.04
N PHE A 124 10.35 7.54 9.19
CA PHE A 124 8.93 7.82 9.38
C PHE A 124 8.65 9.29 9.06
N THR A 125 7.68 9.53 8.17
CA THR A 125 7.26 10.85 7.66
C THR A 125 5.74 10.90 7.54
N GLY A 126 5.18 12.09 7.28
CA GLY A 126 3.74 12.29 7.07
C GLY A 126 2.92 11.74 8.24
N ILE A 127 1.90 10.93 7.96
CA ILE A 127 1.04 10.31 8.99
C ILE A 127 1.79 9.42 10.00
N LEU A 128 3.03 9.00 9.68
CA LEU A 128 3.89 8.24 10.58
C LEU A 128 4.91 9.11 11.35
N SER A 129 5.01 10.41 11.04
CA SER A 129 5.94 11.34 11.71
C SER A 129 5.63 11.47 13.20
N ASP A 130 6.67 11.69 14.01
CA ASP A 130 6.61 12.01 15.44
C ASP A 130 6.53 13.50 15.74
N LYS A 131 6.49 14.33 14.71
CA LYS A 131 6.40 15.79 14.84
C LYS A 131 4.96 16.22 14.68
N ALA A 132 4.42 16.89 15.70
CA ALA A 132 3.06 17.42 15.68
C ALA A 132 2.81 18.41 14.52
N GLN A 133 3.86 19.07 14.02
CA GLN A 133 3.77 19.99 12.89
C GLN A 133 3.51 19.26 11.56
N GLU A 134 3.98 18.02 11.43
CA GLU A 134 3.79 17.17 10.24
C GLU A 134 2.59 16.22 10.42
N ASN A 135 2.32 15.80 11.65
CA ASN A 135 1.32 14.80 12.02
C ASN A 135 0.50 15.25 13.25
N PRO A 136 -0.33 16.29 13.14
CA PRO A 136 -0.99 16.90 14.29
C PRO A 136 -1.87 15.93 15.09
N ASP A 137 -2.45 14.93 14.42
CA ASP A 137 -3.42 14.01 15.03
C ASP A 137 -2.80 12.76 15.66
N PHE A 138 -1.73 12.22 15.05
CA PHE A 138 -1.19 10.90 15.39
C PHE A 138 0.28 10.91 15.83
N PHE A 139 0.90 12.09 16.00
CA PHE A 139 2.33 12.21 16.33
C PHE A 139 2.76 11.58 17.67
N ASN A 140 1.83 11.19 18.55
CA ASN A 140 2.15 10.53 19.80
C ASN A 140 1.53 9.12 19.93
N TRP A 141 0.97 8.58 18.84
CA TRP A 141 0.41 7.22 18.81
C TRP A 141 1.51 6.17 18.66
N ASN A 142 1.18 4.90 18.95
CA ASN A 142 1.99 3.78 18.44
C ASN A 142 1.81 3.74 16.92
N ARG A 143 2.90 3.82 16.18
CA ARG A 143 2.88 3.90 14.72
C ARG A 143 3.64 2.74 14.13
N VAL A 144 2.98 2.04 13.24
CA VAL A 144 3.47 0.83 12.61
C VAL A 144 3.47 1.01 11.11
N LYS A 145 4.55 0.62 10.44
CA LYS A 145 4.57 0.38 8.99
C LYS A 145 4.78 -1.11 8.75
N LEU A 146 3.73 -1.82 8.35
CA LEU A 146 3.81 -3.22 7.98
C LEU A 146 4.39 -3.34 6.57
N ARG A 147 5.50 -4.06 6.41
CA ARG A 147 6.19 -4.17 5.12
C ARG A 147 5.45 -5.09 4.18
N TYR A 148 5.38 -4.70 2.92
CA TYR A 148 4.64 -5.41 1.89
C TYR A 148 5.57 -6.34 1.10
N CYS A 149 5.32 -7.65 1.21
CA CYS A 149 6.15 -8.67 0.56
C CYS A 149 5.39 -9.88 -0.01
N ASP A 150 4.05 -9.81 -0.13
CA ASP A 150 3.23 -10.91 -0.66
C ASP A 150 2.80 -10.71 -2.12
N GLY A 151 2.64 -9.46 -2.58
CA GLY A 151 2.26 -9.17 -3.96
C GLY A 151 0.77 -9.27 -4.27
N ALA A 152 -0.12 -9.40 -3.26
CA ALA A 152 -1.58 -9.49 -3.40
C ALA A 152 -2.33 -8.63 -2.36
N SER A 153 -1.82 -7.45 -2.00
CA SER A 153 -2.46 -6.59 -0.99
C SER A 153 -2.82 -7.35 0.30
N PHE A 154 -1.89 -8.15 0.82
CA PHE A 154 -2.09 -8.98 2.01
C PHE A 154 -3.28 -9.95 1.91
N SER A 155 -3.61 -10.45 0.72
CA SER A 155 -4.84 -11.23 0.50
C SER A 155 -4.63 -12.64 -0.06
N GLY A 156 -3.44 -12.98 -0.55
CA GLY A 156 -3.14 -14.33 -1.05
C GLY A 156 -2.99 -15.37 0.07
N ASP A 157 -3.41 -16.62 -0.19
CA ASP A 157 -2.99 -17.80 0.58
C ASP A 157 -2.77 -19.02 -0.33
N GLY A 158 -1.77 -18.92 -1.20
CA GLY A 158 -1.39 -19.95 -2.15
C GLY A 158 0.12 -20.17 -2.19
N GLN A 159 0.57 -21.02 -3.11
CA GLN A 159 1.99 -21.21 -3.41
C GLN A 159 2.17 -21.72 -4.83
N ASN A 160 3.36 -21.51 -5.39
CA ASN A 160 3.80 -22.22 -6.58
C ASN A 160 5.14 -22.91 -6.28
N GLN A 161 5.12 -24.24 -6.17
CA GLN A 161 6.30 -25.00 -5.79
C GLN A 161 7.37 -25.00 -6.88
N ALA A 162 6.98 -25.12 -8.15
CA ALA A 162 7.90 -25.13 -9.29
C ALA A 162 8.70 -23.82 -9.40
N ALA A 163 8.05 -22.69 -9.16
CA ALA A 163 8.68 -21.37 -9.18
C ALA A 163 9.25 -20.93 -7.83
N GLN A 164 9.11 -21.76 -6.78
CA GLN A 164 9.47 -21.44 -5.40
C GLN A 164 8.89 -20.08 -4.96
N LEU A 165 7.57 -19.94 -5.07
CA LEU A 165 6.83 -18.74 -4.69
C LEU A 165 5.85 -19.06 -3.55
N GLN A 166 5.82 -18.18 -2.56
CA GLN A 166 4.90 -18.24 -1.43
C GLN A 166 3.93 -17.05 -1.47
N PHE A 167 2.64 -17.30 -1.72
CA PHE A 167 1.63 -16.24 -1.78
C PHE A 167 0.89 -16.16 -0.44
N ARG A 168 1.53 -15.61 0.59
CA ARG A 168 1.07 -15.72 2.00
C ARG A 168 0.56 -14.41 2.59
N GLY A 169 0.04 -13.51 1.77
CA GLY A 169 -0.43 -12.20 2.21
C GLY A 169 -1.39 -12.26 3.39
N GLU A 170 -2.37 -13.17 3.36
CA GLU A 170 -3.33 -13.34 4.45
C GLU A 170 -2.65 -13.81 5.75
N ARG A 171 -1.71 -14.75 5.64
CA ARG A 171 -0.99 -15.26 6.81
C ARG A 171 -0.07 -14.19 7.39
N ILE A 172 0.59 -13.41 6.53
CA ILE A 172 1.43 -12.27 6.94
C ILE A 172 0.59 -11.24 7.71
N TRP A 173 -0.59 -10.89 7.19
CA TRP A 173 -1.53 -10.01 7.89
C TRP A 173 -1.88 -10.52 9.29
N ARG A 174 -2.34 -11.78 9.39
CA ARG A 174 -2.70 -12.38 10.68
C ARG A 174 -1.52 -12.40 11.66
N ALA A 175 -0.36 -12.88 11.22
CA ALA A 175 0.83 -12.95 12.06
C ALA A 175 1.28 -11.57 12.55
N ALA A 176 1.24 -10.55 11.68
CA ALA A 176 1.56 -9.18 12.08
C ALA A 176 0.59 -8.64 13.12
N ILE A 177 -0.71 -8.86 12.93
CA ILE A 177 -1.72 -8.37 13.86
C ILE A 177 -1.65 -9.07 15.22
N ASP A 178 -1.40 -10.38 15.24
CA ASP A 178 -1.23 -11.14 16.48
C ASP A 178 0.02 -10.68 17.25
N ASP A 179 1.13 -10.45 16.55
CA ASP A 179 2.36 -9.94 17.15
C ASP A 179 2.18 -8.52 17.70
N LEU A 180 1.52 -7.62 16.95
CA LEU A 180 1.19 -6.28 17.42
C LEU A 180 0.23 -6.29 18.62
N LYS A 181 -0.74 -7.22 18.63
CA LYS A 181 -1.62 -7.46 19.78
C LYS A 181 -0.83 -7.90 21.01
N ALA A 182 0.13 -8.80 20.86
CA ALA A 182 1.04 -9.20 21.94
C ALA A 182 1.89 -8.02 22.43
N ASN A 183 2.24 -7.11 21.52
CA ASN A 183 2.96 -5.87 21.81
C ASN A 183 2.09 -4.73 22.40
N GLY A 184 0.86 -5.03 22.85
CA GLY A 184 0.00 -4.10 23.58
C GLY A 184 -1.20 -3.56 22.78
N MET A 185 -1.27 -3.80 21.46
CA MET A 185 -2.39 -3.32 20.63
C MET A 185 -3.74 -3.91 21.08
N ARG A 186 -3.73 -5.09 21.72
CA ARG A 186 -4.95 -5.72 22.26
C ARG A 186 -5.72 -4.83 23.25
N TYR A 187 -5.06 -3.86 23.88
CA TYR A 187 -5.65 -2.95 24.86
C TYR A 187 -5.99 -1.57 24.29
N ALA A 188 -5.84 -1.36 22.98
CA ALA A 188 -5.98 -0.06 22.35
C ALA A 188 -7.34 0.60 22.64
N ASN A 189 -7.31 1.89 23.00
CA ASN A 189 -8.50 2.73 23.07
C ASN A 189 -8.96 3.14 21.67
N GLN A 190 -7.99 3.38 20.78
CA GLN A 190 -8.21 3.78 19.40
C GLN A 190 -7.26 3.02 18.48
N ALA A 191 -7.77 2.60 17.33
CA ALA A 191 -6.96 1.96 16.30
C ALA A 191 -7.35 2.49 14.92
N LEU A 192 -6.35 2.85 14.11
CA LEU A 192 -6.49 3.28 12.74
C LEU A 192 -5.73 2.31 11.84
N LEU A 193 -6.46 1.61 10.97
CA LEU A 193 -5.85 0.87 9.87
C LEU A 193 -5.72 1.80 8.67
N SER A 194 -4.52 2.03 8.21
CA SER A 194 -4.22 2.90 7.08
C SER A 194 -3.40 2.15 6.04
N GLY A 195 -3.35 2.65 4.82
CA GLY A 195 -2.47 2.10 3.79
C GLY A 195 -2.44 2.99 2.55
N CYS A 196 -1.39 2.86 1.74
CA CYS A 196 -1.26 3.61 0.49
C CYS A 196 -1.16 2.65 -0.71
N SER A 197 -1.74 3.00 -1.87
CA SER A 197 -1.69 2.19 -3.10
C SER A 197 -2.21 0.76 -2.85
N ALA A 198 -1.44 -0.28 -3.15
CA ALA A 198 -1.79 -1.67 -2.84
C ALA A 198 -2.09 -1.91 -1.34
N GLY A 199 -1.46 -1.14 -0.44
CA GLY A 199 -1.74 -1.15 0.98
C GLY A 199 -3.04 -0.41 1.33
N GLY A 200 -3.42 0.60 0.55
CA GLY A 200 -4.71 1.28 0.65
C GLY A 200 -5.85 0.33 0.27
N LEU A 201 -5.70 -0.40 -0.84
CA LEU A 201 -6.60 -1.51 -1.20
C LEU A 201 -6.71 -2.51 -0.05
N ALA A 202 -5.58 -2.94 0.51
CA ALA A 202 -5.57 -3.87 1.65
C ALA A 202 -6.32 -3.29 2.87
N ALA A 203 -6.18 -1.99 3.16
CA ALA A 203 -6.88 -1.33 4.25
C ALA A 203 -8.40 -1.37 4.05
N ILE A 204 -8.90 -1.24 2.82
CA ILE A 204 -10.32 -1.41 2.49
C ILE A 204 -10.75 -2.86 2.72
N LEU A 205 -10.04 -3.82 2.11
CA LEU A 205 -10.37 -5.25 2.17
C LEU A 205 -10.40 -5.79 3.60
N ARG A 206 -9.52 -5.28 4.47
CA ARG A 206 -9.35 -5.75 5.85
C ARG A 206 -10.04 -4.89 6.89
N CYS A 207 -10.72 -3.82 6.51
CA CYS A 207 -11.21 -2.84 7.47
C CYS A 207 -12.20 -3.43 8.49
N ASP A 208 -13.24 -4.12 8.01
CA ASP A 208 -14.25 -4.73 8.88
C ASP A 208 -13.67 -5.91 9.68
N GLU A 209 -12.76 -6.69 9.09
CA GLU A 209 -12.01 -7.72 9.82
C GLU A 209 -11.22 -7.08 10.97
N PHE A 210 -10.46 -6.02 10.69
CA PHE A 210 -9.65 -5.30 11.67
C PHE A 210 -10.51 -4.72 12.81
N ARG A 211 -11.68 -4.13 12.50
CA ARG A 211 -12.64 -3.69 13.51
C ARG A 211 -13.07 -4.81 14.45
N ASN A 212 -13.31 -6.00 13.90
CA ASN A 212 -13.80 -7.15 14.66
C ASN A 212 -12.74 -7.77 15.58
N LEU A 213 -11.47 -7.34 15.47
CA LEU A 213 -10.39 -7.81 16.35
C LEU A 213 -10.38 -7.13 17.71
N PHE A 214 -11.19 -6.09 17.91
CA PHE A 214 -11.23 -5.27 19.12
C PHE A 214 -12.62 -5.31 19.79
N PRO A 215 -12.70 -5.10 21.11
CA PRO A 215 -13.98 -4.99 21.80
C PRO A 215 -14.82 -3.82 21.27
N GLY A 216 -16.12 -3.84 21.59
CA GLY A 216 -17.06 -2.77 21.22
C GLY A 216 -16.64 -1.37 21.68
N SER A 217 -15.89 -1.28 22.78
CA SER A 217 -15.40 -0.03 23.38
C SER A 217 -14.22 0.63 22.63
N THR A 218 -13.46 -0.12 21.82
CA THR A 218 -12.35 0.45 21.05
C THR A 218 -12.89 1.20 19.83
N LYS A 219 -12.44 2.44 19.63
CA LYS A 219 -12.76 3.22 18.43
C LYS A 219 -11.84 2.78 17.30
N VAL A 220 -12.39 2.10 16.30
CA VAL A 220 -11.64 1.68 15.11
C VAL A 220 -12.14 2.42 13.89
N LYS A 221 -11.19 2.90 13.07
CA LYS A 221 -11.44 3.50 11.77
C LYS A 221 -10.44 2.97 10.76
N CYS A 222 -10.74 3.15 9.48
CA CYS A 222 -9.81 2.85 8.40
C CYS A 222 -9.59 4.06 7.51
N LEU A 223 -8.40 4.15 6.93
CA LEU A 223 -8.02 5.14 5.93
C LEU A 223 -7.40 4.41 4.74
N SER A 224 -7.93 4.67 3.55
CA SER A 224 -7.33 4.20 2.31
C SER A 224 -6.81 5.40 1.54
N ASP A 225 -5.51 5.45 1.34
CA ASP A 225 -4.84 6.43 0.49
C ASP A 225 -4.46 5.78 -0.85
N ALA A 226 -4.82 6.40 -1.98
CA ALA A 226 -4.58 5.90 -3.33
C ALA A 226 -4.96 4.42 -3.54
N GLY A 227 -5.96 3.92 -2.81
CA GLY A 227 -6.34 2.51 -2.77
C GLY A 227 -7.59 2.16 -3.59
N LEU A 228 -8.32 3.18 -4.06
CA LEU A 228 -9.52 3.04 -4.88
C LEU A 228 -9.16 2.96 -6.37
N PHE A 229 -8.90 1.75 -6.85
CA PHE A 229 -8.75 1.46 -8.28
C PHE A 229 -10.11 1.13 -8.91
N LEU A 230 -10.29 1.56 -10.15
CA LEU A 230 -11.55 1.43 -10.88
C LEU A 230 -11.50 0.30 -11.90
N ASP A 231 -12.50 -0.57 -11.86
CA ASP A 231 -12.77 -1.55 -12.91
C ASP A 231 -13.47 -0.88 -14.11
N THR A 232 -12.68 -0.18 -14.92
CA THR A 232 -13.12 0.51 -16.14
C THR A 232 -12.29 0.08 -17.34
N ALA A 233 -12.81 0.36 -18.54
CA ALA A 233 -12.02 0.28 -19.75
C ALA A 233 -10.92 1.36 -19.73
N ASP A 234 -9.75 1.03 -20.27
CA ASP A 234 -8.68 1.98 -20.57
C ASP A 234 -8.93 2.71 -21.89
N VAL A 235 -8.04 3.63 -22.26
CA VAL A 235 -8.19 4.46 -23.46
C VAL A 235 -8.21 3.66 -24.77
N SER A 236 -7.70 2.42 -24.75
CA SER A 236 -7.73 1.50 -25.90
C SER A 236 -8.98 0.62 -25.93
N GLY A 237 -9.87 0.76 -24.94
CA GLY A 237 -11.05 -0.10 -24.74
C GLY A 237 -10.74 -1.42 -24.04
N GLY A 238 -9.48 -1.64 -23.62
CA GLY A 238 -9.06 -2.82 -22.88
C GLY A 238 -9.47 -2.76 -21.40
N ARG A 239 -9.43 -3.90 -20.69
CA ARG A 239 -9.66 -3.96 -19.23
C ARG A 239 -8.38 -4.31 -18.49
N THR A 240 -7.34 -3.50 -18.67
CA THR A 240 -5.98 -3.81 -18.21
C THR A 240 -5.89 -4.07 -16.70
N ILE A 241 -6.51 -3.24 -15.86
CA ILE A 241 -6.50 -3.45 -14.40
C ILE A 241 -7.32 -4.69 -14.00
N ARG A 242 -8.46 -4.94 -14.65
CA ARG A 242 -9.24 -6.16 -14.41
C ARG A 242 -8.44 -7.41 -14.72
N ASN A 243 -7.71 -7.42 -15.83
CA ASN A 243 -6.85 -8.54 -16.22
C ASN A 243 -5.70 -8.74 -15.23
N LEU A 244 -5.09 -7.64 -14.75
CA LEU A 244 -4.11 -7.68 -13.68
C LEU A 244 -4.70 -8.33 -12.42
N TYR A 245 -5.81 -7.78 -11.92
CA TYR A 245 -6.46 -8.25 -10.69
C TYR A 245 -6.94 -9.68 -10.82
N ASN A 246 -7.46 -10.10 -11.98
CA ASN A 246 -7.82 -11.49 -12.23
C ASN A 246 -6.62 -12.43 -12.09
N GLY A 247 -5.47 -12.04 -12.67
CA GLY A 247 -4.23 -12.81 -12.53
C GLY A 247 -3.77 -12.90 -11.07
N VAL A 248 -3.85 -11.80 -10.30
CA VAL A 248 -3.54 -11.81 -8.86
C VAL A 248 -4.49 -12.76 -8.12
N VAL A 249 -5.80 -12.63 -8.37
CA VAL A 249 -6.82 -13.38 -7.63
C VAL A 249 -6.72 -14.87 -7.87
N GLU A 250 -6.55 -15.29 -9.13
CA GLU A 250 -6.42 -16.70 -9.49
C GLU A 250 -5.07 -17.28 -9.07
N LEU A 251 -3.96 -16.63 -9.42
CA LEU A 251 -2.61 -17.17 -9.16
C LEU A 251 -2.34 -17.31 -7.66
N GLN A 252 -2.73 -16.31 -6.88
CA GLN A 252 -2.37 -16.21 -5.46
C GLN A 252 -3.47 -16.74 -4.53
N SER A 253 -4.52 -17.36 -5.09
CA SER A 253 -5.64 -17.94 -4.33
C SER A 253 -6.35 -16.92 -3.42
N VAL A 254 -6.47 -15.67 -3.87
CA VAL A 254 -7.06 -14.57 -3.08
C VAL A 254 -8.55 -14.79 -2.81
N LYS A 255 -9.26 -15.47 -3.71
CA LYS A 255 -10.72 -15.67 -3.66
C LYS A 255 -11.26 -16.13 -2.30
N ASN A 256 -10.48 -16.92 -1.56
CA ASN A 256 -10.90 -17.47 -0.26
C ASN A 256 -10.84 -16.45 0.88
N ASN A 257 -10.12 -15.34 0.69
CA ASN A 257 -9.83 -14.33 1.71
C ASN A 257 -10.55 -12.98 1.43
N LEU A 258 -11.39 -12.93 0.40
CA LEU A 258 -12.19 -11.74 0.10
C LEU A 258 -13.45 -11.65 0.97
N PRO A 259 -13.99 -10.44 1.19
CA PRO A 259 -15.20 -10.25 1.96
C PRO A 259 -16.38 -11.06 1.39
N ARG A 260 -16.96 -11.96 2.20
CA ARG A 260 -18.13 -12.77 1.83
C ARG A 260 -19.34 -11.92 1.43
N ILE A 261 -19.44 -10.71 1.98
CA ILE A 261 -20.46 -9.74 1.61
C ILE A 261 -20.40 -9.33 0.14
N CYS A 262 -19.32 -9.62 -0.58
CA CYS A 262 -19.26 -9.44 -2.03
C CYS A 262 -19.25 -10.78 -2.78
N THR A 263 -18.42 -11.74 -2.35
CA THR A 263 -18.24 -13.01 -3.09
C THR A 263 -19.48 -13.91 -3.11
N ASN A 264 -20.49 -13.62 -2.29
CA ASN A 264 -21.79 -14.29 -2.34
C ASN A 264 -22.62 -13.94 -3.59
N HIS A 265 -22.28 -12.89 -4.33
CA HIS A 265 -23.09 -12.42 -5.48
C HIS A 265 -22.27 -11.84 -6.64
N LEU A 266 -20.97 -11.61 -6.47
CA LEU A 266 -20.05 -11.20 -7.53
C LEU A 266 -18.86 -12.15 -7.63
N ASP A 267 -18.22 -12.17 -8.80
CA ASP A 267 -17.01 -12.95 -8.99
C ASP A 267 -15.84 -12.42 -8.13
N PRO A 268 -14.89 -13.28 -7.73
CA PRO A 268 -13.77 -12.87 -6.89
C PRO A 268 -12.94 -11.69 -7.42
N THR A 269 -12.74 -11.58 -8.73
CA THR A 269 -12.01 -10.46 -9.33
C THR A 269 -12.75 -9.15 -9.12
N SER A 270 -14.07 -9.13 -9.35
CA SER A 270 -14.92 -7.98 -9.04
C SER A 270 -14.85 -7.61 -7.55
N CYS A 271 -14.77 -8.58 -6.65
CA CYS A 271 -14.65 -8.34 -5.21
C CYS A 271 -13.27 -7.86 -4.74
N PHE A 272 -12.25 -7.90 -5.61
CA PHE A 272 -10.96 -7.28 -5.35
C PHE A 272 -10.95 -5.78 -5.70
N PHE A 273 -11.95 -5.29 -6.45
CA PHE A 273 -12.14 -3.87 -6.71
C PHE A 273 -12.96 -3.20 -5.58
N PRO A 274 -12.44 -2.14 -4.93
CA PRO A 274 -13.12 -1.50 -3.80
C PRO A 274 -14.51 -0.95 -4.10
N GLN A 275 -14.77 -0.54 -5.35
CA GLN A 275 -16.07 -0.02 -5.78
C GLN A 275 -17.25 -0.97 -5.48
N ASN A 276 -16.99 -2.28 -5.37
CA ASN A 276 -18.00 -3.30 -5.08
C ASN A 276 -18.16 -3.60 -3.58
N LEU A 277 -17.33 -2.97 -2.73
CA LEU A 277 -17.29 -3.22 -1.29
C LEU A 277 -17.69 -2.00 -0.45
N ILE A 278 -17.26 -0.80 -0.86
CA ILE A 278 -17.31 0.41 -0.03
C ILE A 278 -18.72 0.74 0.46
N SER A 279 -19.75 0.57 -0.38
CA SER A 279 -21.14 0.85 -0.02
C SER A 279 -21.71 -0.07 1.07
N GLN A 280 -21.06 -1.21 1.32
CA GLN A 280 -21.51 -2.24 2.25
C GLN A 280 -20.64 -2.31 3.52
N MET A 281 -19.60 -1.47 3.62
CA MET A 281 -18.69 -1.47 4.77
C MET A 281 -19.38 -0.95 6.03
N LYS A 282 -19.13 -1.62 7.16
CA LYS A 282 -19.73 -1.26 8.46
C LYS A 282 -18.84 -0.32 9.25
N THR A 283 -17.53 -0.48 9.12
CA THR A 283 -16.54 0.32 9.82
C THR A 283 -16.31 1.64 9.10
N PRO A 284 -16.21 2.78 9.82
CA PRO A 284 -15.91 4.06 9.18
C PRO A 284 -14.61 4.01 8.37
N LEU A 285 -14.74 4.17 7.05
CA LEU A 285 -13.65 4.24 6.10
C LEU A 285 -13.53 5.67 5.56
N PHE A 286 -12.33 6.23 5.65
CA PHE A 286 -11.96 7.47 4.98
C PHE A 286 -11.16 7.14 3.71
N ILE A 287 -11.52 7.71 2.56
CA ILE A 287 -10.85 7.47 1.29
C ILE A 287 -10.19 8.75 0.83
N VAL A 288 -8.88 8.71 0.65
CA VAL A 288 -8.09 9.74 -0.04
C VAL A 288 -7.67 9.15 -1.37
N ASN A 289 -8.16 9.70 -2.46
CA ASN A 289 -7.74 9.28 -3.79
C ASN A 289 -7.68 10.51 -4.69
N ALA A 290 -6.61 10.62 -5.49
CA ALA A 290 -6.55 11.64 -6.52
C ALA A 290 -7.64 11.38 -7.57
N ALA A 291 -8.24 12.45 -8.08
CA ALA A 291 -9.21 12.34 -9.18
C ALA A 291 -8.55 11.73 -10.44
N TYR A 292 -7.26 11.98 -10.61
CA TYR A 292 -6.42 11.48 -11.69
C TYR A 292 -5.22 10.77 -11.07
N ASP A 293 -5.45 9.58 -10.53
CA ASP A 293 -4.40 8.75 -9.96
C ASP A 293 -3.42 8.30 -11.06
N THR A 294 -2.13 8.61 -10.88
CA THR A 294 -1.08 8.34 -11.86
C THR A 294 -1.00 6.86 -12.22
N TRP A 295 -1.18 5.96 -11.25
CA TRP A 295 -1.10 4.53 -11.50
C TRP A 295 -2.34 4.04 -12.27
N GLN A 296 -3.54 4.51 -11.89
CA GLN A 296 -4.79 4.22 -12.62
C GLN A 296 -4.74 4.65 -14.09
N ILE A 297 -4.07 5.78 -14.39
CA ILE A 297 -4.02 6.35 -15.74
C ILE A 297 -2.85 5.78 -16.55
N LEU A 298 -1.64 5.74 -16.01
CA LEU A 298 -0.45 5.40 -16.77
C LEU A 298 -0.25 3.89 -16.94
N TYR A 299 -0.62 3.08 -15.94
CA TYR A 299 -0.38 1.63 -16.02
C TYR A 299 -1.04 0.99 -17.26
N PRO A 300 -2.30 1.31 -17.62
CA PRO A 300 -2.89 0.81 -18.86
C PRO A 300 -2.20 1.29 -20.14
N LEU A 301 -1.61 2.50 -20.14
CA LEU A 301 -0.91 3.06 -21.30
C LEU A 301 0.45 2.39 -21.55
N VAL A 302 1.13 1.96 -20.49
CA VAL A 302 2.44 1.29 -20.60
C VAL A 302 2.31 -0.10 -21.23
N VAL A 303 1.18 -0.79 -21.01
CA VAL A 303 0.96 -2.14 -21.57
C VAL A 303 0.69 -2.10 -23.08
N THR A 304 0.23 -0.98 -23.64
CA THR A 304 -0.04 -0.85 -25.09
C THR A 304 1.21 -0.65 -25.95
N ASN A 305 2.36 -0.27 -25.38
CA ASN A 305 3.60 -0.03 -26.15
C ASN A 305 4.51 -1.26 -26.35
N ALA A 306 4.10 -2.46 -25.94
CA ALA A 306 4.86 -3.69 -26.19
C ALA A 306 4.79 -4.20 -27.65
N SER A 307 4.28 -3.38 -28.59
CA SER A 307 4.11 -3.73 -30.02
C SER A 307 4.89 -2.82 -30.96
N LEU A 308 6.08 -2.35 -30.58
CA LEU A 308 7.07 -1.91 -31.57
C LEU A 308 8.02 -3.07 -31.84
N VAL A 309 7.59 -3.90 -32.80
CA VAL A 309 8.43 -4.81 -33.56
C VAL A 309 9.56 -3.96 -34.16
N TYR A 310 10.80 -4.24 -33.78
CA TYR A 310 11.96 -3.79 -34.53
C TYR A 310 12.03 -4.61 -35.82
N ASP A 311 11.75 -3.96 -36.95
CA ASP A 311 12.48 -4.19 -38.21
C ASP A 311 13.59 -3.13 -38.29
#